data_AF-A0A0R3KF75-F1
#
_entry.id   AF-A0A0R3KF75-F1
#
_cell.length_a   1.000
_cell.length_b   1.000
_cell.length_c   1.000
_cell.angle_alpha   90.00
_cell.angle_beta   90.00
_cell.angle_gamma   90.00
#
_symmetry.space_group_name_H-M   'P 1'
#
loop_
_entity.id
_entity.type
_entity.pdbx_description
1 polymer ?
#
loop_
_entity_poly.entity_id
_entity_poly.type
_entity_poly.pdbx_seq_one_letter_code
_entity_poly.pdbx_strand_id
1 'polypeptide(L)' 'MPPRCEACGIGTVRIGKLPRIGLRPLVYVYKCDSCNQITSVEPERKEETLRSRSGSMRRPRR' A
#
# COMPACT_ATOMS: atom_id res chain seq x y z
N MET A 1 5.86 -1.83 0.99
CA MET A 1 6.21 -3.02 1.79
C MET A 1 5.00 -3.93 1.79
N PRO A 2 5.13 -5.25 1.56
CA PRO A 2 3.99 -6.17 1.57
C PRO A 2 3.33 -6.20 2.96
N PRO A 3 1.99 -6.39 3.04
CA PRO A 3 1.30 -6.48 4.32
C PRO A 3 1.76 -7.72 5.10
N ARG A 4 1.67 -7.67 6.43
CA ARG A 4 1.79 -8.88 7.26
C ARG A 4 0.44 -9.59 7.28
N CYS A 5 0.47 -10.91 7.41
CA CYS A 5 -0.75 -11.68 7.57
C CYS A 5 -1.38 -11.38 8.94
N GLU A 6 -2.64 -10.97 8.98
CA GLU A 6 -3.34 -10.68 10.24
C GLU A 6 -3.57 -11.93 11.10
N ALA A 7 -3.62 -13.12 10.48
CA ALA A 7 -3.90 -14.36 11.19
C ALA A 7 -2.68 -14.93 11.95
N CYS A 8 -1.46 -14.75 11.42
CA CYS A 8 -0.25 -15.36 12.00
C CYS A 8 0.90 -14.38 12.20
N GLY A 9 0.78 -13.12 11.76
CA GLY A 9 1.83 -12.10 11.84
C GLY A 9 3.00 -12.30 10.88
N ILE A 10 3.05 -13.41 10.14
CA ILE A 10 4.12 -13.76 9.21
C ILE A 10 4.02 -12.90 7.95
N GLY A 11 5.16 -12.69 7.28
CA GLY A 11 5.23 -11.99 6.01
C GLY A 11 4.35 -12.62 4.94
N THR A 12 3.77 -11.77 4.09
CA THR A 12 3.09 -12.23 2.88
C THR A 12 3.98 -12.02 1.66
N VAL A 13 3.83 -12.91 0.68
CA VAL A 13 4.51 -12.81 -0.61
C VAL A 13 3.51 -12.40 -1.67
N ARG A 14 3.91 -11.51 -2.58
CA ARG A 14 3.05 -11.09 -3.68
C ARG A 14 2.96 -12.22 -4.71
N ILE A 15 1.75 -12.70 -4.94
CA ILE A 15 1.49 -13.79 -5.90
C ILE A 15 0.97 -13.27 -7.24
N GLY A 16 0.46 -12.04 -7.28
CA GLY A 16 -0.12 -11.52 -8.52
C GLY A 16 -0.45 -10.04 -8.50
N LYS A 17 -0.97 -9.60 -9.65
CA LYS A 17 -1.60 -8.28 -9.82
C LYS A 17 -2.83 -8.46 -10.72
N LEU A 18 -3.94 -7.86 -10.30
CA LEU A 18 -5.11 -7.69 -11.14
C LEU A 18 -5.01 -6.31 -11.79
N PRO A 19 -4.92 -6.23 -13.13
CA PRO A 19 -4.85 -4.95 -13.81
C PRO A 19 -6.14 -4.17 -13.58
N ARG A 20 -6.04 -2.85 -13.71
CA ARG A 20 -7.21 -1.97 -13.68
C ARG A 20 -8.06 -2.22 -14.92
N ILE A 21 -9.32 -2.60 -14.76
CA ILE A 21 -10.26 -2.88 -15.87
C ILE A 21 -11.50 -2.02 -15.68
N GLY A 22 -11.65 -1.00 -16.52
CA GLY A 22 -12.74 -0.02 -16.43
C GLY A 22 -12.77 0.71 -15.09
N LEU A 23 -13.87 0.55 -14.35
CA LEU A 23 -14.04 1.11 -13.01
C LEU A 23 -13.35 0.28 -11.91
N ARG A 24 -12.91 -0.95 -12.20
CA ARG A 24 -12.25 -1.81 -11.21
C ARG A 24 -10.82 -1.31 -10.96
N PRO A 25 -10.41 -1.11 -9.69
CA PRO A 25 -9.09 -0.62 -9.35
C PRO A 25 -7.99 -1.64 -9.66
N LEU A 26 -6.75 -1.18 -9.71
CA LEU A 26 -5.58 -2.06 -9.71
C LEU A 26 -5.51 -2.73 -8.34
N VAL A 27 -5.31 -4.05 -8.28
CA VAL A 27 -5.23 -4.77 -7.00
C VAL A 27 -3.99 -5.65 -6.98
N TYR A 28 -3.25 -5.61 -5.88
CA TYR A 28 -2.14 -6.53 -5.63
C TYR A 28 -2.60 -7.67 -4.74
N VAL A 29 -2.31 -8.90 -5.15
CA VAL A 29 -2.69 -10.10 -4.41
C VAL A 29 -1.47 -10.68 -3.72
N TYR A 30 -1.61 -10.91 -2.42
CA TYR A 30 -0.58 -11.46 -1.55
C TYR A 30 -1.07 -12.75 -0.91
N LYS A 31 -0.14 -13.66 -0.66
CA LYS A 31 -0.39 -14.93 0.03
C LYS A 31 0.55 -15.03 1.23
N CYS A 32 0.02 -15.45 2.38
CA CYS A 32 0.86 -15.81 3.52
C CYS A 32 1.57 -17.13 3.25
N ASP A 33 2.87 -17.16 3.50
CA ASP A 33 3.70 -18.36 3.30
C ASP A 33 3.36 -19.48 4.31
N SER A 34 2.97 -19.11 5.53
CA SER A 34 2.75 -20.06 6.63
C SER A 34 1.31 -20.59 6.70
N CYS A 35 0.30 -19.71 6.72
CA CYS A 35 -1.10 -20.14 6.87
C CYS A 35 -1.89 -20.13 5.55
N ASN A 36 -1.24 -19.83 4.42
CA ASN A 36 -1.85 -19.78 3.08
C ASN A 36 -3.02 -18.78 2.91
N GLN A 37 -3.24 -17.88 3.87
CA GLN A 37 -4.23 -16.80 3.76
C GLN A 37 -3.94 -15.88 2.56
N ILE A 38 -4.99 -15.45 1.86
CA ILE A 38 -4.87 -14.58 0.69
C ILE A 38 -5.40 -13.20 1.06
N THR A 39 -4.61 -12.17 0.81
CA THR A 39 -4.96 -10.78 1.08
C THR A 39 -4.78 -9.94 -0.17
N SER A 40 -5.75 -9.09 -0.46
CA SER A 40 -5.71 -8.13 -1.56
C SER A 40 -5.48 -6.72 -1.03
N VAL A 41 -4.53 -5.99 -1.62
CA VAL A 41 -4.30 -4.58 -1.32
C VAL A 41 -4.45 -3.76 -2.57
N GLU A 42 -5.34 -2.77 -2.51
CA GLU A 42 -5.41 -1.70 -3.49
C GLU A 42 -4.26 -0.73 -3.21
N PRO A 43 -3.34 -0.51 -4.14
CA PRO A 43 -2.41 0.58 -4.00
C PRO A 43 -3.19 1.88 -4.07
N GLU A 44 -3.14 2.65 -2.99
CA GLU A 44 -3.56 4.05 -3.03
C GLU A 44 -2.84 4.71 -4.21
N ARG A 45 -3.59 5.36 -5.11
CA ARG A 45 -2.96 6.17 -6.14
C ARG A 45 -2.07 7.14 -5.40
N LYS A 46 -0.76 6.95 -5.49
CA LYS A 46 0.17 8.05 -5.28
C LYS A 46 -0.16 9.04 -6.38
N GLU A 47 -1.14 9.91 -6.15
CA GLU A 47 -1.02 11.26 -6.66
C GLU A 47 0.37 11.70 -6.22
N GLU A 48 1.20 11.97 -7.21
CA GLU A 48 2.59 12.40 -7.11
C GLU A 48 2.64 13.74 -6.35
N THR A 49 2.34 13.68 -5.07
CA THR A 49 2.47 14.80 -4.16
C THR A 49 3.74 14.55 -3.37
N LEU A 50 4.85 14.85 -4.02
CA LEU A 50 6.11 15.23 -3.38
C LEU A 50 5.96 16.46 -2.44
N ARG A 51 4.76 16.74 -1.89
CA ARG A 51 4.53 17.74 -0.84
C ARG A 51 4.38 17.00 0.47
N SER A 52 5.50 16.59 1.06
CA SER A 52 5.64 16.47 2.52
C SER A 52 7.12 16.23 2.87
N ARG A 53 8.01 17.11 2.40
CA ARG A 53 9.14 17.50 3.26
C ARG A 53 8.58 18.53 4.23
N SER A 54 8.28 18.05 5.43
CA SER A 54 8.08 18.83 6.64
C SER A 54 9.14 19.92 6.75
N GLY A 55 8.70 21.16 6.95
CA GLY A 55 9.56 22.34 7.05
C GLY A 55 8.78 23.51 7.64
N SER A 56 8.42 23.40 8.91
CA SER A 56 7.89 24.47 9.73
C SER A 56 8.87 25.66 9.75
N MET A 57 8.49 26.82 9.23
CA MET A 57 9.13 28.07 9.64
C MET A 57 8.12 29.23 9.63
N ARG A 58 7.75 29.63 10.85
CA ARG A 58 6.91 30.79 11.13
C ARG A 58 7.64 32.05 10.66
N ARG A 59 6.99 32.87 9.82
CA ARG A 59 7.45 34.23 9.51
C ARG A 59 7.15 35.17 10.69
N PRO A 60 8.12 35.93 11.21
CA PRO A 60 7.81 37.07 12.05
C PRO A 60 7.25 38.21 11.20
N ARG A 61 6.17 38.84 11.68
CA ARG A 61 5.62 40.09 11.15
C ARG A 61 6.52 41.25 11.59
N ARG A 62 6.74 42.17 10.64
CA ARG A 62 7.50 43.41 10.79
C ARG A 62 6.63 44.50 11.38
#